data_AF-A0A291IG90-F1
#
_entry.id   AF-A0A291IG90-F1
#
_cell.length_a   1.000
_cell.length_b   1.000
_cell.length_c   1.000
_cell.angle_alpha   90.00
_cell.angle_beta   90.00
_cell.angle_gamma   90.00
#
_symmetry.space_group_name_H-M   'P 1'
#
loop_
_entity.id
_entity.type
_entity.pdbx_description
1 polymer ?
#
loop_
_entity_poly.entity_id
_entity_poly.type
_entity_poly.pdbx_seq_one_letter_code
_entity_poly.pdbx_strand_id
1 'polypeptide(L)'
;MKKLIALLSALIVQGCASPVTRIEPVPATETIARLCIEENPKTYMEDFLPEVRAQLAEHAIATELLGQGGDCPYTMSYEAQWSWDWFWTFSVYLSMAEFSVTKDGRQIGMASYSAALGPSAVGRTKNKIRPLLIELFRK
;
A
#
# COMPACT_ATOMS: atom_id res chain seq x y z
N MET A 1 -8.48 1.95 -60.47
CA MET A 1 -7.83 3.23 -60.11
C MET A 1 -8.14 3.58 -58.65
N LYS A 2 -7.14 3.43 -57.78
CA LYS A 2 -6.82 4.25 -56.59
C LYS A 2 -7.97 5.07 -55.97
N LYS A 3 -8.73 4.49 -55.01
CA LYS A 3 -9.23 5.16 -53.79
C LYS A 3 -9.50 4.13 -52.66
N LEU A 4 -8.59 3.17 -52.50
CA LEU A 4 -8.28 2.62 -51.17
C LEU A 4 -7.09 3.45 -50.65
N ILE A 5 -6.92 3.57 -49.32
CA ILE A 5 -5.94 4.42 -48.60
C ILE A 5 -6.59 5.77 -48.21
N ALA A 6 -6.81 6.15 -46.96
CA ALA A 6 -6.41 5.58 -45.67
C ALA A 6 -7.40 6.10 -44.61
N LEU A 7 -8.23 5.21 -44.07
CA LEU A 7 -8.74 5.38 -42.70
C LEU A 7 -7.95 4.38 -41.87
N LEU A 8 -6.69 4.71 -41.61
CA LEU A 8 -5.86 3.92 -40.71
C LEU A 8 -6.37 4.23 -39.31
N SER A 9 -7.35 3.45 -38.88
CA SER A 9 -7.85 3.39 -37.51
C SER A 9 -6.66 3.24 -36.57
N ALA A 10 -6.25 4.35 -35.96
CA ALA A 10 -5.45 4.36 -34.76
C ALA A 10 -6.34 3.84 -33.62
N LEU A 11 -6.52 2.52 -33.59
CA LEU A 11 -7.14 1.82 -32.49
C LEU A 11 -6.08 1.81 -31.37
N ILE A 12 -6.08 2.87 -30.57
CA ILE A 12 -5.26 2.97 -29.37
C ILE A 12 -5.80 1.92 -28.42
N VAL A 13 -5.12 0.76 -28.36
CA VAL A 13 -5.35 -0.23 -27.31
C VAL A 13 -4.84 0.38 -26.01
N GLN A 14 -5.72 1.11 -25.30
CA GLN A 14 -5.45 1.52 -23.93
C GLN A 14 -5.56 0.26 -23.06
N GLY A 15 -4.46 -0.46 -22.92
CA GLY A 15 -4.34 -1.49 -21.90
C GLY A 15 -4.52 -0.84 -20.54
N CYS A 16 -5.60 -1.18 -19.84
CA CYS A 16 -5.83 -0.71 -18.47
C CYS A 16 -4.81 -1.39 -17.55
N ALA A 17 -3.62 -0.81 -17.40
CA ALA A 17 -2.65 -1.22 -16.42
C ALA A 17 -3.24 -0.92 -15.02
N SER A 18 -3.73 -1.96 -14.35
CA SER A 18 -4.36 -1.86 -13.03
C SER A 18 -3.36 -2.20 -11.94
N PRO A 19 -3.34 -1.46 -10.82
CA PRO A 19 -2.43 -1.75 -9.73
C PRO A 19 -2.67 -3.16 -9.20
N VAL A 20 -1.59 -3.85 -8.84
CA VAL A 20 -1.65 -5.20 -8.27
C VAL A 20 -1.75 -5.05 -6.76
N THR A 21 -2.76 -5.68 -6.17
CA THR A 21 -2.94 -5.76 -4.72
C THR A 21 -3.02 -7.23 -4.30
N ARG A 22 -2.37 -7.58 -3.21
CA ARG A 22 -2.44 -8.92 -2.61
C ARG A 22 -2.70 -8.76 -1.12
N ILE A 23 -3.74 -9.41 -0.62
CA ILE A 23 -4.19 -9.23 0.75
C ILE A 23 -4.47 -10.61 1.34
N GLU A 24 -3.79 -10.90 2.42
CA GLU A 24 -4.01 -12.00 3.35
C GLU A 24 -4.51 -11.36 4.65
N PRO A 25 -5.84 -11.29 4.85
CA PRO A 25 -6.40 -10.58 5.99
C PRO A 25 -6.03 -11.28 7.30
N VAL A 26 -5.89 -10.48 8.37
CA VAL A 26 -5.77 -11.01 9.72
C VAL A 26 -7.02 -11.85 10.04
N PRO A 27 -6.88 -13.08 10.58
CA PRO A 27 -8.02 -13.89 10.95
C PRO A 27 -8.98 -13.14 11.87
N ALA A 28 -10.28 -13.16 11.58
CA ALA A 28 -11.31 -12.48 12.38
C ALA A 28 -11.39 -12.96 13.84
N THR A 29 -10.78 -14.11 14.16
CA THR A 29 -10.61 -14.61 15.53
C THR A 29 -9.63 -13.80 16.35
N GLU A 30 -8.73 -13.03 15.72
CA GLU A 30 -7.75 -12.20 16.39
C GLU A 30 -8.34 -10.81 16.67
N THR A 31 -8.41 -10.44 17.95
CA THR A 31 -8.86 -9.10 18.36
C THR A 31 -7.65 -8.25 18.71
N ILE A 32 -7.15 -7.52 17.71
CA ILE A 32 -6.00 -6.62 17.86
C ILE A 32 -6.49 -5.25 18.35
N ALA A 33 -6.23 -4.93 19.61
CA ALA A 33 -6.49 -3.60 20.18
C ALA A 33 -5.22 -2.73 20.25
N ARG A 34 -4.05 -3.38 20.31
CA ARG A 34 -2.73 -2.74 20.38
C ARG A 34 -1.80 -3.43 19.39
N LEU A 35 -1.05 -2.63 18.63
CA LEU A 35 -0.13 -3.07 17.61
C LEU A 35 1.17 -2.28 17.70
N CYS A 36 2.30 -2.97 17.82
CA CYS A 36 3.60 -2.32 17.74
C CYS A 36 4.08 -2.25 16.31
N ILE A 37 4.53 -1.07 15.89
CA ILE A 37 5.06 -0.86 14.56
C ILE A 37 6.58 -0.91 14.64
N GLU A 38 7.18 -1.78 13.82
CA GLU A 38 8.59 -1.78 13.55
C GLU A 38 8.92 -0.60 12.63
N GLU A 39 9.57 0.43 13.19
CA GLU A 39 9.96 1.61 12.42
C GLU A 39 10.98 1.24 11.35
N ASN A 40 10.70 1.66 10.11
CA ASN A 40 11.60 1.47 8.98
C ASN A 40 12.25 2.82 8.61
N PRO A 41 13.50 3.09 9.04
CA PRO A 41 14.17 4.38 8.78
C PRO A 41 14.55 4.57 7.30
N LYS A 42 14.39 3.55 6.45
CA LYS A 42 14.65 3.65 4.99
C LYS A 42 13.47 4.26 4.23
N THR A 43 12.37 4.53 4.90
CA THR A 43 11.16 5.09 4.32
C THR A 43 11.42 6.53 3.88
N TYR A 44 11.21 6.82 2.59
CA TYR A 44 11.53 8.14 2.01
C TYR A 44 10.61 9.27 2.49
N MET A 45 9.32 8.99 2.70
CA MET A 45 8.33 10.01 3.10
C MET A 45 8.13 10.00 4.62
N GLU A 46 8.50 11.09 5.29
CA GLU A 46 8.37 11.25 6.75
C GLU A 46 6.91 11.11 7.22
N ASP A 47 5.95 11.60 6.43
CA ASP A 47 4.52 11.54 6.75
C ASP A 47 3.88 10.15 6.53
N PHE A 48 4.63 9.17 6.02
CA PHE A 48 4.07 7.84 5.74
C PHE A 48 3.62 7.12 7.01
N LEU A 49 4.51 7.02 8.01
CA LEU A 49 4.19 6.36 9.27
C LEU A 49 3.07 7.07 10.05
N PRO A 50 3.07 8.41 10.19
CA PRO A 50 1.94 9.15 10.74
C PRO A 50 0.60 8.84 10.06
N GLU A 51 0.55 8.78 8.72
CA GLU A 51 -0.69 8.45 8.00
C GLU A 51 -1.13 7.00 8.24
N VAL A 52 -0.20 6.04 8.25
CA VAL A 52 -0.51 4.64 8.58
C VAL A 52 -1.11 4.52 9.98
N ARG A 53 -0.49 5.18 10.98
CA ARG A 53 -0.97 5.21 12.35
C ARG A 53 -2.36 5.85 12.47
N ALA A 54 -2.59 6.95 11.75
CA ALA A 54 -3.89 7.62 11.73
C ALA A 54 -4.98 6.70 11.18
N GLN A 55 -4.71 5.98 10.08
CA GLN A 55 -5.66 5.05 9.50
C GLN A 55 -5.92 3.83 10.40
N LEU A 56 -4.90 3.28 11.07
CA LEU A 56 -5.09 2.21 12.05
C LEU A 56 -5.95 2.65 13.25
N ALA A 57 -5.80 3.91 13.67
CA ALA A 57 -6.65 4.49 14.71
C ALA A 57 -8.13 4.61 14.27
N GLU A 58 -8.41 4.85 12.98
CA GLU A 58 -9.78 4.78 12.42
C GLU A 58 -10.40 3.37 12.58
N HIS A 59 -9.56 2.33 12.70
CA HIS A 59 -9.96 0.93 12.96
C HIS A 59 -9.94 0.55 14.45
N ALA A 60 -9.82 1.54 15.36
CA ALA A 60 -9.71 1.34 16.80
C ALA A 60 -8.50 0.48 17.22
N ILE A 61 -7.42 0.50 16.43
CA ILE A 61 -6.15 -0.15 16.74
C ILE A 61 -5.17 0.92 17.27
N ALA A 62 -4.80 0.82 18.54
CA ALA A 62 -3.79 1.69 19.13
C ALA A 62 -2.39 1.27 18.64
N THR A 63 -1.57 2.25 18.23
CA THR A 63 -0.23 2.02 17.67
C THR A 63 0.87 2.67 18.49
N GLU A 64 1.91 1.89 18.78
CA GLU A 64 3.15 2.34 19.42
C GLU A 64 4.36 1.85 18.62
N LEU A 65 5.53 2.47 18.79
CA LEU A 65 6.74 1.98 18.15
C LEU A 65 7.31 0.81 18.93
N LEU A 66 7.81 -0.21 18.23
CA LEU A 66 8.46 -1.35 18.87
C LEU A 66 9.61 -0.87 19.77
N GLY A 67 9.65 -1.35 21.00
CA GLY A 67 10.67 -0.98 21.99
C GLY A 67 10.36 0.29 22.80
N GLN A 68 9.29 1.03 22.51
CA GLN A 68 8.82 2.13 23.37
C GLN A 68 7.88 1.69 24.50
N GLY A 69 7.41 0.43 24.47
CA GLY A 69 6.47 -0.14 25.42
C GLY A 69 6.95 -1.44 26.08
N GLY A 70 6.03 -2.12 26.75
CA GLY A 70 6.25 -3.45 27.33
C GLY A 70 6.14 -4.57 26.29
N ASP A 71 5.77 -5.76 26.75
CA ASP A 71 5.59 -6.91 25.87
C ASP A 71 4.48 -6.65 24.83
N CYS A 72 4.79 -6.91 23.56
CA CYS A 72 3.93 -6.55 22.44
C CYS A 72 3.71 -7.76 21.52
N PRO A 73 2.64 -8.53 21.77
CA PRO A 73 2.42 -9.79 21.07
C PRO A 73 2.10 -9.59 19.59
N TYR A 74 1.49 -8.45 19.22
CA TYR A 74 1.20 -8.10 17.83
C TYR A 74 2.18 -7.04 17.34
N THR A 75 2.94 -7.39 16.32
CA THR A 75 3.83 -6.45 15.62
C THR A 75 3.39 -6.29 14.17
N MET A 76 3.68 -5.11 13.61
CA MET A 76 3.53 -4.85 12.20
C MET A 76 4.82 -4.24 11.66
N SER A 77 5.37 -4.86 10.63
CA SER A 77 6.43 -4.29 9.83
C SER A 77 5.84 -3.66 8.57
N TYR A 78 6.54 -2.67 8.03
CA TYR A 78 6.16 -2.03 6.78
C TYR A 78 7.36 -1.73 5.89
N GLU A 79 7.14 -1.84 4.60
CA GLU A 79 8.06 -1.37 3.57
C GLU A 79 7.28 -0.50 2.59
N ALA A 80 7.88 0.61 2.18
CA ALA A 80 7.30 1.48 1.18
C ALA A 80 8.41 1.97 0.25
N GLN A 81 8.12 1.92 -1.05
CA GLN A 81 9.04 2.38 -2.09
C GLN A 81 8.34 3.43 -2.94
N TRP A 82 9.12 4.41 -3.34
CA TRP A 82 8.69 5.50 -4.20
C TRP A 82 9.47 5.48 -5.50
N SER A 83 8.82 5.94 -6.55
CA SER A 83 9.45 6.09 -7.85
C SER A 83 9.10 7.45 -8.42
N TRP A 84 10.00 7.95 -9.28
CA TRP A 84 9.81 9.19 -9.99
C TRP A 84 9.42 8.88 -11.43
N ASP A 85 8.29 9.42 -11.88
CA ASP A 85 7.95 9.40 -13.30
C ASP A 85 8.28 10.76 -13.91
N TRP A 86 9.37 10.79 -14.66
CA TRP A 86 9.85 12.00 -15.34
C TRP A 86 9.13 12.29 -16.66
N PHE A 87 8.52 11.28 -17.28
CA PHE A 87 8.08 11.33 -18.68
C PHE A 87 6.60 11.71 -18.79
N TRP A 88 5.76 11.23 -17.88
CA TRP A 88 4.31 11.49 -17.93
C TRP A 88 3.82 12.44 -16.84
N THR A 89 4.41 12.41 -15.64
CA THR A 89 3.79 13.05 -14.46
C THR A 89 4.67 14.07 -13.75
N PHE A 90 5.99 14.02 -13.98
CA PHE A 90 6.99 14.83 -13.28
C PHE A 90 6.76 14.86 -11.75
N SER A 91 6.49 13.68 -11.18
CA SER A 91 6.09 13.54 -9.78
C SER A 91 6.60 12.25 -9.13
N VAL A 92 6.80 12.28 -7.81
CA VAL A 92 7.07 11.10 -6.99
C VAL A 92 5.74 10.41 -6.69
N TYR A 93 5.68 9.10 -6.87
CA TYR A 93 4.53 8.28 -6.53
C TYR A 93 4.94 7.05 -5.71
N LEU A 94 4.00 6.50 -4.95
CA LEU A 94 4.19 5.24 -4.23
C LEU A 94 4.17 4.10 -5.25
N SER A 95 5.31 3.46 -5.48
CA SER A 95 5.44 2.34 -6.41
C SER A 95 5.13 1.00 -5.74
N MET A 96 5.48 0.85 -4.47
CA MET A 96 5.21 -0.34 -3.68
C MET A 96 4.91 0.03 -2.23
N ALA A 97 3.98 -0.69 -1.62
CA ALA A 97 3.84 -0.73 -0.17
C ALA A 97 3.54 -2.15 0.28
N GLU A 98 4.13 -2.57 1.37
CA GLU A 98 3.89 -3.85 2.01
C GLU A 98 3.72 -3.64 3.52
N PHE A 99 2.76 -4.36 4.08
CA PHE A 99 2.49 -4.44 5.51
C PHE A 99 2.42 -5.92 5.89
N SER A 100 3.18 -6.32 6.90
CA SER A 100 3.11 -7.68 7.45
C SER A 100 2.79 -7.61 8.93
N VAL A 101 1.78 -8.36 9.36
CA VAL A 101 1.33 -8.42 10.75
C VAL A 101 1.74 -9.78 11.31
N THR A 102 2.47 -9.75 12.42
CA THR A 102 2.88 -10.96 13.13
C THR A 102 2.30 -11.00 14.53
N LYS A 103 2.09 -12.22 15.02
CA LYS A 103 1.76 -12.52 16.41
C LYS A 103 2.80 -13.47 16.95
N ASP A 104 3.52 -13.07 18.00
CA ASP A 104 4.58 -13.86 18.62
C ASP A 104 5.61 -14.38 17.58
N GLY A 105 5.95 -13.54 16.60
CA GLY A 105 6.87 -13.87 15.51
C GLY A 105 6.29 -14.70 14.36
N ARG A 106 5.01 -15.08 14.41
CA ARG A 106 4.32 -15.79 13.32
C ARG A 106 3.48 -14.82 12.49
N GLN A 107 3.67 -14.79 11.18
CA GLN A 107 2.81 -14.00 10.29
C GLN A 107 1.36 -14.47 10.37
N ILE A 108 0.46 -13.52 10.60
CA ILE A 108 -1.00 -13.72 10.67
C ILE A 108 -1.75 -12.89 9.65
N GLY A 109 -1.11 -11.93 8.99
CA GLY A 109 -1.72 -11.17 7.90
C GLY A 109 -0.66 -10.43 7.10
N MET A 110 -0.98 -10.12 5.86
CA MET A 110 -0.10 -9.39 4.94
C MET A 110 -0.93 -8.62 3.93
N ALA A 111 -0.52 -7.40 3.59
CA ALA A 111 -1.11 -6.65 2.50
C ALA A 111 0.00 -5.98 1.69
N SER A 112 -0.02 -6.16 0.38
CA SER A 112 0.91 -5.50 -0.53
C SER A 112 0.20 -4.83 -1.69
N TYR A 113 0.82 -3.76 -2.16
CA TYR A 113 0.41 -2.95 -3.29
C TYR A 113 1.62 -2.73 -4.19
N SER A 114 1.39 -2.86 -5.49
CA SER A 114 2.33 -2.46 -6.52
C SER A 114 1.60 -1.59 -7.54
N ALA A 115 2.14 -0.40 -7.79
CA ALA A 115 1.63 0.51 -8.80
C ALA A 115 1.75 -0.13 -10.20
N ALA A 116 0.73 0.09 -11.02
CA ALA A 116 0.79 -0.25 -12.43
C ALA A 116 1.53 0.82 -13.21
N LEU A 117 2.07 0.46 -14.38
CA LEU A 117 2.68 1.43 -15.28
C LEU A 117 1.60 2.34 -15.90
N GLY A 118 1.83 3.65 -15.91
CA GLY A 118 0.94 4.62 -16.55
C GLY A 118 0.07 5.44 -15.57
N PRO A 119 -0.97 6.14 -16.07
CA PRO A 119 -1.67 7.17 -15.30
C PRO A 119 -2.33 6.68 -14.00
N SER A 120 -2.63 5.38 -13.89
CA SER A 120 -3.23 4.76 -12.71
C SER A 120 -2.29 4.71 -11.50
N ALA A 121 -0.96 4.84 -11.71
CA ALA A 121 0.04 5.04 -10.68
C ALA A 121 -0.15 6.37 -9.92
N VAL A 122 -0.73 7.36 -10.60
CA VAL A 122 -0.87 8.71 -10.07
C VAL A 122 -1.98 8.75 -9.01
N GLY A 123 -1.66 9.34 -7.87
CA GLY A 123 -2.61 9.53 -6.77
C GLY A 123 -1.90 9.70 -5.43
N ARG A 124 -2.63 10.25 -4.45
CA ARG A 124 -2.08 10.42 -3.09
C ARG A 124 -1.83 9.06 -2.44
N THR A 125 -0.63 8.87 -1.87
CA THR A 125 -0.22 7.68 -1.10
C THR A 125 -1.28 7.22 -0.12
N LYS A 126 -1.83 8.15 0.67
CA LYS A 126 -2.99 7.95 1.57
C LYS A 126 -4.13 7.14 0.96
N ASN A 127 -4.54 7.50 -0.27
CA ASN A 127 -5.68 6.88 -0.93
C ASN A 127 -5.38 5.46 -1.42
N LYS A 128 -4.09 5.11 -1.58
CA LYS A 128 -3.65 3.77 -2.01
C LYS A 128 -3.46 2.82 -0.82
N ILE A 129 -2.97 3.32 0.32
CA ILE A 129 -2.76 2.50 1.53
C ILE A 129 -4.05 2.24 2.31
N ARG A 130 -5.01 3.17 2.29
CA ARG A 130 -6.29 3.04 2.98
C ARG A 130 -7.06 1.75 2.67
N PRO A 131 -7.30 1.39 1.39
CA PRO A 131 -7.98 0.13 1.10
C PRO A 131 -7.18 -1.09 1.58
N LEU A 132 -5.84 -1.06 1.57
CA LEU A 132 -5.02 -2.17 2.06
C LEU A 132 -5.21 -2.41 3.56
N LEU A 133 -5.13 -1.34 4.36
CA LEU A 133 -5.30 -1.45 5.81
C LEU A 133 -6.74 -1.85 6.19
N ILE A 134 -7.73 -1.31 5.48
CA ILE A 134 -9.14 -1.71 5.67
C ILE A 134 -9.33 -3.20 5.43
N GLU A 135 -8.79 -3.74 4.33
CA GLU A 135 -8.94 -5.16 4.02
C GLU A 135 -8.10 -6.05 4.93
N LEU A 136 -6.88 -5.62 5.29
CA LEU A 136 -5.98 -6.36 6.17
C LEU A 136 -6.58 -6.58 7.57
N PHE A 137 -7.27 -5.58 8.11
CA PHE A 137 -7.94 -5.62 9.42
C PHE A 137 -9.46 -5.76 9.32
N ARG A 138 -9.97 -6.27 8.18
CA ARG A 138 -11.40 -6.55 8.00
C ARG A 138 -11.85 -7.57 9.05
N LYS A 139 -12.90 -7.23 9.79
CA LYS A 139 -13.60 -8.13 10.70
C LYS A 139 -14.80 -8.78 10.02
#